data_AF-A0A813H896-F1
#
_entry.id   AF-A0A813H896-F1
#
_cell.length_a   1.000
_cell.length_b   1.000
_cell.length_c   1.000
_cell.angle_alpha   90.00
_cell.angle_beta   90.00
_cell.angle_gamma   90.00
#
_symmetry.space_group_name_H-M   'P 1'
#
loop_
_entity.id
_entity.type
_entity.pdbx_description
1 polymer ?
#
loop_
_entity_poly.entity_id
_entity_poly.type
_entity_poly.pdbx_seq_one_letter_code
_entity_poly.pdbx_strand_id
1 'polypeptide(L)'
;MTRSVAAAAIVGLLAQLQSSSAESAGQLHQMVAPTALTCSACLWTARAVRNVLVEKMPKRVKSAKRRRALAEEAIAAQQSDAICGARRFPKDLVLYKNPESADSKELYHDVEEIRGGKDTPIQSFHFEILSTKMASKQAVAGTCDSLLRIFASAIAARAEAHGGPRVYGAVTDRWLCVRQAQLCASDEVPAGGDDEEEDEEEL
;
A
#
# COMPACT_ATOMS: atom_id res chain seq x y z
N MET A 1 9.68 -1.98 46.53
CA MET A 1 10.58 -2.60 45.53
C MET A 1 9.73 -3.40 44.53
N THR A 2 9.11 -2.77 43.52
CA THR A 2 8.19 -3.48 42.56
C THR A 2 8.05 -2.73 41.21
N ARG A 3 9.13 -2.16 40.66
CA ARG A 3 9.09 -1.43 39.37
C ARG A 3 9.80 -2.11 38.18
N SER A 4 10.37 -3.30 38.33
CA SER A 4 11.28 -3.87 37.31
C SER A 4 10.68 -4.94 36.37
N VAL A 5 9.41 -5.32 36.53
CA VAL A 5 8.82 -6.44 35.76
C VAL A 5 8.12 -5.98 34.47
N ALA A 6 7.65 -4.72 34.40
CA ALA A 6 6.89 -4.21 33.26
C ALA A 6 7.74 -3.99 31.99
N ALA A 7 9.01 -3.58 32.13
CA ALA A 7 9.88 -3.27 30.98
C ALA A 7 10.26 -4.52 30.16
N ALA A 8 10.49 -5.67 30.82
CA ALA A 8 10.88 -6.89 30.12
C ALA A 8 9.75 -7.50 29.26
N ALA A 9 8.50 -7.34 29.67
CA ALA A 9 7.34 -7.84 28.91
C ALA A 9 7.09 -7.03 27.62
N ILE A 10 7.38 -5.73 27.62
CA ILE A 10 7.18 -4.84 26.47
C ILE A 10 8.23 -5.13 25.38
N VAL A 11 9.49 -5.33 25.76
CA VAL A 11 10.57 -5.70 24.82
C VAL A 11 10.29 -7.04 24.12
N GLY A 12 9.73 -8.01 24.83
CA GLY A 12 9.36 -9.31 24.26
C GLY A 12 8.24 -9.23 23.21
N LEU A 13 7.25 -8.35 23.41
CA LEU A 13 6.12 -8.18 22.48
C LEU A 13 6.55 -7.48 21.17
N LEU A 14 7.42 -6.49 21.27
CA LEU A 14 7.95 -5.76 20.10
C LEU A 14 8.80 -6.67 19.22
N ALA A 15 9.65 -7.52 19.81
CA ALA A 15 10.43 -8.50 19.06
C ALA A 15 9.55 -9.52 18.33
N GLN A 16 8.42 -9.94 18.93
CA GLN A 16 7.46 -10.84 18.30
C GLN A 16 6.74 -10.20 17.11
N LEU A 17 6.40 -8.90 17.20
CA LEU A 17 5.79 -8.14 16.10
C LEU A 17 6.77 -7.90 14.93
N GLN A 18 8.03 -7.61 15.23
CA GLN A 18 9.05 -7.44 14.19
C GLN A 18 9.36 -8.76 13.48
N SER A 19 9.44 -9.86 14.23
CA SER A 19 9.67 -11.19 13.67
C SER A 19 8.54 -11.60 12.71
N SER A 20 7.28 -11.31 13.06
CA SER A 20 6.14 -11.68 12.22
C SER A 20 6.06 -10.86 10.92
N SER A 21 6.46 -9.58 10.95
CA SER A 21 6.53 -8.74 9.75
C SER A 21 7.61 -9.23 8.78
N ALA A 22 8.81 -9.55 9.28
CA ALA A 22 9.91 -10.04 8.45
C ALA A 22 9.59 -11.41 7.83
N GLU A 23 8.94 -12.30 8.59
CA GLU A 23 8.49 -13.60 8.08
C GLU A 23 7.41 -13.42 6.99
N SER A 24 6.44 -12.54 7.22
CA SER A 24 5.38 -12.23 6.23
C SER A 24 5.97 -11.63 4.95
N ALA A 25 6.94 -10.71 5.07
CA ALA A 25 7.67 -10.16 3.92
C ALA A 25 8.42 -11.26 3.17
N GLY A 26 9.14 -12.14 3.88
CA GLY A 26 9.84 -13.28 3.28
C GLY A 26 8.89 -14.23 2.54
N GLN A 27 7.70 -14.49 3.09
CA GLN A 27 6.66 -15.28 2.42
C GLN A 27 6.14 -14.58 1.16
N LEU A 28 5.93 -13.26 1.21
CA LEU A 28 5.56 -12.49 0.03
C LEU A 28 6.66 -12.56 -1.04
N HIS A 29 7.93 -12.45 -0.66
CA HIS A 29 9.06 -12.44 -1.60
C HIS A 29 9.23 -13.77 -2.35
N GLN A 30 8.75 -14.89 -1.79
CA GLN A 30 8.68 -16.17 -2.49
C GLN A 30 7.63 -16.17 -3.63
N MET A 31 6.66 -15.26 -3.58
CA MET A 31 5.62 -15.13 -4.59
C MET A 31 5.87 -13.97 -5.56
N VAL A 32 6.45 -12.89 -5.05
CA VAL A 32 6.62 -11.60 -5.71
C VAL A 32 8.03 -11.09 -5.40
N ALA A 33 8.94 -11.22 -6.37
CA ALA A 33 10.33 -10.79 -6.19
C ALA A 33 10.41 -9.25 -6.02
N PRO A 34 11.19 -8.73 -5.05
CA PRO A 34 11.40 -7.29 -4.90
C PRO A 34 12.09 -6.69 -6.13
N THR A 35 11.36 -5.86 -6.85
CA THR A 35 11.80 -5.11 -8.03
C THR A 35 11.16 -3.72 -8.04
N ALA A 36 11.64 -2.83 -8.89
CA ALA A 36 11.04 -1.51 -9.09
C ALA A 36 9.56 -1.59 -9.49
N LEU A 37 9.21 -2.57 -10.34
CA LEU A 37 7.84 -2.81 -10.78
C LEU A 37 6.94 -3.29 -9.64
N THR A 38 7.41 -4.18 -8.78
CA THR A 38 6.62 -4.67 -7.64
C THR A 38 6.50 -3.62 -6.55
N CYS A 39 7.51 -2.75 -6.37
CA CYS A 39 7.39 -1.56 -5.54
C CYS A 39 6.27 -0.66 -6.06
N SER A 40 6.31 -0.28 -7.35
CA SER A 40 5.26 0.54 -7.98
C SER A 40 3.87 -0.10 -7.87
N ALA A 41 3.76 -1.42 -8.10
CA ALA A 41 2.51 -2.16 -7.91
C ALA A 41 2.01 -2.14 -6.46
N CYS A 42 2.92 -2.22 -5.48
CA CYS A 42 2.58 -2.08 -4.07
C CYS A 42 2.03 -0.69 -3.77
N LEU A 43 2.62 0.39 -4.30
CA LEU A 43 2.12 1.76 -4.10
C LEU A 43 0.69 1.92 -4.64
N TRP A 44 0.40 1.36 -5.82
CA TRP A 44 -0.97 1.32 -6.34
C TRP A 44 -1.92 0.48 -5.48
N THR A 45 -1.42 -0.61 -4.91
CA THR A 45 -2.16 -1.45 -3.97
C THR A 45 -2.50 -0.69 -2.68
N ALA A 46 -1.53 0.00 -2.08
CA ALA A 46 -1.72 0.81 -0.89
C ALA A 46 -2.77 1.91 -1.12
N ARG A 47 -2.71 2.60 -2.27
CA ARG A 47 -3.73 3.57 -2.69
C ARG A 47 -5.12 2.93 -2.83
N ALA A 48 -5.22 1.75 -3.45
CA ALA A 48 -6.48 1.02 -3.60
C ALA A 48 -7.07 0.62 -2.24
N VAL A 49 -6.24 0.09 -1.33
CA VAL A 49 -6.63 -0.24 0.05
C VAL A 49 -7.18 0.99 0.76
N ARG A 50 -6.44 2.12 0.76
CA ARG A 50 -6.88 3.37 1.39
C ARG A 50 -8.23 3.85 0.85
N ASN A 51 -8.39 3.88 -0.47
CA ASN A 51 -9.64 4.32 -1.10
C ASN A 51 -10.82 3.45 -0.65
N VAL A 52 -10.63 2.14 -0.63
CA VAL A 52 -11.68 1.19 -0.21
C VAL A 52 -12.00 1.31 1.28
N LEU A 53 -11.00 1.49 2.14
CA LEU A 53 -11.22 1.75 3.56
C LEU A 53 -12.01 3.07 3.77
N VAL A 54 -11.69 4.13 3.02
CA VAL A 54 -12.41 5.40 3.07
C VAL A 54 -13.85 5.26 2.57
N GLU A 55 -14.11 4.47 1.54
CA GLU A 55 -15.47 4.18 1.05
C GLU A 55 -16.30 3.43 2.10
N LYS A 56 -15.71 2.46 2.80
CA LYS A 56 -16.39 1.59 3.76
C LYS A 56 -16.53 2.23 5.15
N MET A 57 -15.59 3.08 5.54
CA MET A 57 -15.62 3.71 6.85
C MET A 57 -16.28 5.09 6.79
N PRO A 58 -17.37 5.33 7.56
CA PRO A 58 -17.92 6.67 7.68
C PRO A 58 -16.88 7.61 8.31
N LYS A 59 -17.01 8.92 8.06
CA LYS A 59 -16.06 9.96 8.47
C LYS A 59 -15.60 9.88 9.94
N ARG A 60 -16.38 9.28 10.85
CA ARG A 60 -15.99 9.07 12.25
C ARG A 60 -16.47 7.70 12.74
N VAL A 61 -15.53 6.79 12.97
CA VAL A 61 -15.80 5.49 13.62
C VAL A 61 -15.09 5.48 14.97
N LYS A 62 -15.83 5.69 16.07
CA LYS A 62 -15.25 5.78 17.42
C LYS A 62 -14.72 4.43 17.94
N SER A 63 -15.43 3.34 17.64
CA SER A 63 -15.08 2.00 18.14
C SER A 63 -13.99 1.36 17.30
N ALA A 64 -12.86 1.00 17.94
CA ALA A 64 -11.77 0.25 17.33
C ALA A 64 -12.26 -1.06 16.71
N LYS A 65 -13.03 -1.86 17.47
CA LYS A 65 -13.66 -3.09 16.99
C LYS A 65 -14.52 -2.88 15.74
N ARG A 66 -15.24 -1.76 15.66
CA ARG A 66 -16.04 -1.44 14.46
C ARG A 66 -15.15 -1.07 13.27
N ARG A 67 -14.02 -0.36 13.47
CA ARG A 67 -13.04 -0.10 12.41
C ARG A 67 -12.47 -1.41 11.86
N ARG A 68 -12.06 -2.32 12.75
CA ARG A 68 -11.59 -3.65 12.36
C ARG A 68 -12.59 -4.40 11.49
N ALA A 69 -13.84 -4.50 11.95
CA ALA A 69 -14.89 -5.21 11.23
C ALA A 69 -15.18 -4.60 9.84
N LEU A 70 -15.15 -3.27 9.72
CA LEU A 70 -15.30 -2.59 8.43
C LEU A 70 -14.11 -2.84 7.50
N ALA A 71 -12.89 -2.88 8.03
CA ALA A 71 -11.70 -3.21 7.25
C ALA A 71 -11.74 -4.66 6.76
N GLU A 72 -12.13 -5.61 7.62
CA GLU A 72 -12.32 -7.02 7.26
C GLU A 72 -13.41 -7.18 6.18
N GLU A 73 -14.54 -6.47 6.29
CA GLU A 73 -15.58 -6.44 5.25
C GLU A 73 -15.04 -5.89 3.93
N ALA A 74 -14.22 -4.84 4.00
CA ALA A 74 -13.62 -4.21 2.83
C ALA A 74 -12.62 -5.13 2.12
N ILE A 75 -11.81 -5.87 2.88
CA ILE A 75 -10.85 -6.86 2.37
C ILE A 75 -11.57 -8.08 1.78
N ALA A 76 -12.64 -8.55 2.44
CA ALA A 76 -13.41 -9.71 1.99
C ALA A 76 -14.34 -9.42 0.80
N ALA A 77 -14.44 -8.15 0.36
CA ALA A 77 -15.25 -7.76 -0.78
C ALA A 77 -14.80 -8.49 -2.05
N GLN A 78 -15.76 -8.92 -2.87
CA GLN A 78 -15.51 -9.68 -4.09
C GLN A 78 -15.94 -8.92 -5.34
N GLN A 79 -15.58 -9.47 -6.51
CA GLN A 79 -16.01 -8.98 -7.82
C GLN A 79 -15.63 -7.51 -8.04
N SER A 80 -16.62 -6.67 -8.37
CA SER A 80 -16.40 -5.26 -8.61
C SER A 80 -15.90 -4.53 -7.37
N ASP A 81 -16.34 -4.92 -6.18
CA ASP A 81 -16.00 -4.22 -4.92
C ASP A 81 -14.63 -4.59 -4.35
N ALA A 82 -14.02 -5.68 -4.85
CA ALA A 82 -12.70 -6.14 -4.41
C ALA A 82 -11.62 -5.05 -4.53
N ILE A 83 -10.72 -5.01 -3.54
CA ILE A 83 -9.59 -4.05 -3.48
C ILE A 83 -8.66 -4.23 -4.70
N CYS A 84 -8.42 -5.46 -5.13
CA CYS A 84 -7.56 -5.77 -6.27
C CYS A 84 -8.30 -5.80 -7.61
N GLY A 85 -9.58 -5.41 -7.63
CA GLY A 85 -10.36 -5.34 -8.86
C GLY A 85 -9.82 -4.28 -9.81
N ALA A 86 -9.82 -4.56 -11.12
CA ALA A 86 -9.26 -3.67 -12.15
C ALA A 86 -9.83 -2.23 -12.19
N ARG A 87 -11.01 -2.02 -11.58
CA ARG A 87 -11.64 -0.69 -11.43
C ARG A 87 -11.02 0.16 -10.33
N ARG A 88 -10.25 -0.42 -9.41
CA ARG A 88 -9.59 0.26 -8.29
C ARG A 88 -8.30 0.94 -8.72
N PHE A 89 -7.74 0.52 -9.86
CA PHE A 89 -6.57 1.11 -10.49
C PHE A 89 -6.97 2.15 -11.55
N PRO A 90 -6.08 3.10 -11.88
CA PRO A 90 -6.31 4.08 -12.94
C PRO A 90 -6.85 3.44 -14.22
N LYS A 91 -7.70 4.18 -14.93
CA LYS A 91 -8.28 3.70 -16.18
C LYS A 91 -7.17 3.34 -17.17
N ASP A 92 -6.16 4.19 -17.27
CA ASP A 92 -5.05 4.09 -18.21
C ASP A 92 -3.74 3.88 -17.47
N LEU A 93 -3.73 2.87 -16.60
CA LEU A 93 -2.51 2.39 -15.94
C LEU A 93 -1.61 1.69 -16.95
N VAL A 94 -0.42 2.22 -17.19
CA VAL A 94 0.53 1.77 -18.21
C VAL A 94 1.90 1.50 -17.59
N LEU A 95 2.72 0.77 -18.34
CA LEU A 95 4.15 0.62 -18.08
C LEU A 95 4.90 1.78 -18.73
N TYR A 96 5.69 2.51 -17.96
CA TYR A 96 6.39 3.70 -18.44
C TYR A 96 7.81 3.76 -17.88
N LYS A 97 8.73 4.17 -18.75
CA LYS A 97 10.11 4.52 -18.42
C LYS A 97 10.35 5.94 -18.96
N ASN A 98 10.88 6.83 -18.14
CA ASN A 98 11.13 8.21 -18.56
C ASN A 98 12.26 8.26 -19.62
N PRO A 99 11.96 8.64 -20.89
CA PRO A 99 12.99 8.65 -21.94
C PRO A 99 14.07 9.72 -21.72
N GLU A 100 13.79 10.75 -20.92
CA GLU A 100 14.73 11.85 -20.64
C GLU A 100 15.79 11.49 -19.59
N SER A 101 15.62 10.36 -18.88
CA SER A 101 16.53 9.91 -17.84
C SER A 101 16.97 8.47 -18.12
N ALA A 102 18.25 8.31 -18.49
CA ALA A 102 18.84 7.01 -18.78
C ALA A 102 18.73 6.02 -17.60
N ASP A 103 18.83 6.56 -16.39
CA ASP A 103 18.75 5.83 -15.12
C ASP A 103 17.31 5.62 -14.62
N SER A 104 16.31 6.09 -15.37
CA SER A 104 14.92 5.87 -14.98
C SER A 104 14.57 4.39 -14.99
N LYS A 105 13.90 3.99 -13.92
CA LYS A 105 13.33 2.64 -13.80
C LYS A 105 12.00 2.60 -14.55
N GLU A 106 11.69 1.43 -15.08
CA GLU A 106 10.36 1.17 -15.63
C GLU A 106 9.39 0.94 -14.46
N LEU A 107 8.25 1.65 -14.47
CA LEU A 107 7.27 1.68 -13.37
C LEU A 107 5.84 1.72 -13.93
N TYR A 108 4.85 1.41 -13.08
CA TYR A 108 3.44 1.58 -13.42
C TYR A 108 2.98 3.01 -13.13
N HIS A 109 2.40 3.66 -14.13
CA HIS A 109 1.93 5.04 -14.04
C HIS A 109 0.55 5.21 -14.65
N ASP A 110 -0.20 6.21 -14.18
CA ASP A 110 -1.38 6.68 -14.90
C ASP A 110 -0.93 7.55 -16.08
N VAL A 111 -1.46 7.28 -17.29
CA VAL A 111 -1.18 8.12 -18.47
C VAL A 111 -1.52 9.59 -18.22
N GLU A 112 -2.54 9.87 -17.43
CA GLU A 112 -2.91 11.24 -17.06
C GLU A 112 -1.80 11.94 -16.26
N GLU A 113 -1.10 11.21 -15.38
CA GLU A 113 0.04 11.73 -14.62
C GLU A 113 1.24 11.99 -15.56
N ILE A 114 1.52 11.08 -16.51
CA ILE A 114 2.62 11.22 -17.49
C ILE A 114 2.40 12.44 -18.39
N ARG A 115 1.16 12.64 -18.83
CA ARG A 115 0.77 13.72 -19.74
C ARG A 115 0.82 15.11 -19.08
N GLY A 116 0.92 15.18 -17.75
CA GLY A 116 0.81 16.44 -17.00
C GLY A 116 -0.64 16.92 -16.84
N GLY A 117 -1.61 16.00 -16.85
CA GLY A 117 -3.02 16.27 -16.60
C GLY A 117 -3.93 16.20 -17.83
N LYS A 118 -5.23 16.43 -17.59
CA LYS A 118 -6.30 16.17 -18.56
C LYS A 118 -6.27 17.07 -19.80
N ASP A 119 -5.75 18.28 -19.62
CA ASP A 119 -5.80 19.36 -20.61
C ASP A 119 -4.60 19.36 -21.56
N THR A 120 -3.55 18.60 -21.25
CA THR A 120 -2.37 18.49 -22.12
C THR A 120 -2.63 17.51 -23.26
N PRO A 121 -2.33 17.82 -24.54
CA PRO A 121 -2.61 16.91 -25.65
C PRO A 121 -1.87 15.56 -25.55
N ILE A 122 -2.55 14.49 -25.96
CA ILE A 122 -1.93 13.16 -26.08
C ILE A 122 -0.96 13.18 -27.26
N GLN A 123 0.32 12.90 -26.99
CA GLN A 123 1.38 12.73 -27.99
C GLN A 123 1.49 11.29 -28.51
N SER A 124 2.20 11.07 -29.62
CA SER A 124 2.38 9.76 -30.27
C SER A 124 2.87 8.66 -29.31
N PHE A 125 3.87 8.95 -28.48
CA PHE A 125 4.43 7.97 -27.53
C PHE A 125 3.41 7.50 -26.48
N HIS A 126 2.41 8.33 -26.14
CA HIS A 126 1.36 7.92 -25.21
C HIS A 126 0.49 6.80 -25.79
N PHE A 127 0.28 6.78 -27.12
CA PHE A 127 -0.45 5.69 -27.78
C PHE A 127 0.32 4.37 -27.74
N GLU A 128 1.66 4.43 -27.79
CA GLU A 128 2.51 3.25 -27.67
C GLU A 128 2.39 2.63 -26.27
N ILE A 129 2.57 3.43 -25.21
CA ILE A 129 2.50 2.91 -23.84
C ILE A 129 1.08 2.46 -23.46
N LEU A 130 0.02 3.03 -24.06
CA LEU A 130 -1.37 2.60 -23.86
C LEU A 130 -1.59 1.13 -24.25
N SER A 131 -0.76 0.56 -25.13
CA SER A 131 -0.82 -0.87 -25.48
C SER A 131 -0.50 -1.79 -24.29
N THR A 132 0.28 -1.31 -23.31
CA THR A 132 0.68 -2.08 -22.12
C THR A 132 -0.42 -2.16 -21.05
N LYS A 133 -1.48 -1.36 -21.20
CA LYS A 133 -2.50 -1.12 -20.17
C LYS A 133 -3.10 -2.38 -19.53
N MET A 134 -3.50 -3.35 -20.36
CA MET A 134 -4.13 -4.57 -19.85
C MET A 134 -3.14 -5.42 -19.04
N ALA A 135 -1.91 -5.58 -19.54
CA ALA A 135 -0.87 -6.33 -18.86
C ALA A 135 -0.47 -5.64 -17.54
N SER A 136 -0.32 -4.32 -17.54
CA SER A 136 -0.01 -3.53 -16.34
C SER A 136 -1.09 -3.69 -15.26
N LYS A 137 -2.38 -3.60 -15.62
CA LYS A 137 -3.47 -3.84 -14.67
C LYS A 137 -3.46 -5.25 -14.09
N GLN A 138 -3.20 -6.27 -14.91
CA GLN A 138 -3.13 -7.65 -14.45
C GLN A 138 -1.95 -7.88 -13.50
N ALA A 139 -0.78 -7.31 -13.81
CA ALA A 139 0.41 -7.41 -12.96
C ALA A 139 0.21 -6.72 -11.60
N VAL A 140 -0.36 -5.51 -11.60
CA VAL A 140 -0.68 -4.81 -10.35
C VAL A 140 -1.76 -5.55 -9.55
N ALA A 141 -2.80 -6.08 -10.21
CA ALA A 141 -3.82 -6.90 -9.55
C ALA A 141 -3.23 -8.16 -8.91
N GLY A 142 -2.34 -8.88 -9.61
CA GLY A 142 -1.70 -10.08 -9.06
C GLY A 142 -0.78 -9.77 -7.86
N THR A 143 -0.06 -8.65 -7.90
CA THR A 143 0.73 -8.17 -6.75
C THR A 143 -0.18 -7.80 -5.57
N CYS A 144 -1.29 -7.11 -5.86
CA CYS A 144 -2.30 -6.74 -4.87
C CYS A 144 -2.90 -7.98 -4.18
N ASP A 145 -3.30 -9.00 -4.95
CA ASP A 145 -3.87 -10.24 -4.41
C ASP A 145 -2.88 -10.94 -3.49
N SER A 146 -1.60 -10.96 -3.89
CA SER A 146 -0.50 -11.53 -3.09
C SER A 146 -0.31 -10.76 -1.78
N LEU A 147 -0.33 -9.42 -1.84
CA LEU A 147 -0.25 -8.56 -0.65
C LEU A 147 -1.42 -8.79 0.29
N LEU A 148 -2.66 -8.78 -0.21
CA LEU A 148 -3.84 -8.98 0.65
C LEU A 148 -3.87 -10.38 1.26
N ARG A 149 -3.43 -11.41 0.53
CA ARG A 149 -3.35 -12.77 1.06
C ARG A 149 -2.45 -12.87 2.29
N ILE A 150 -1.36 -12.12 2.31
CA ILE A 150 -0.38 -12.12 3.41
C ILE A 150 -0.78 -11.12 4.50
N PHE A 151 -1.13 -9.89 4.12
CA PHE A 151 -1.24 -8.76 5.04
C PHE A 151 -2.68 -8.35 5.40
N ALA A 152 -3.72 -9.07 4.97
CA ALA A 152 -5.12 -8.75 5.30
C ALA A 152 -5.34 -8.50 6.81
N SER A 153 -4.84 -9.39 7.65
CA SER A 153 -5.01 -9.28 9.11
C SER A 153 -4.24 -8.08 9.67
N ALA A 154 -3.03 -7.81 9.17
CA ALA A 154 -2.23 -6.65 9.56
C ALA A 154 -2.91 -5.33 9.14
N ILE A 155 -3.48 -5.27 7.93
CA ILE A 155 -4.25 -4.12 7.44
C ILE A 155 -5.47 -3.86 8.34
N ALA A 156 -6.22 -4.90 8.70
CA ALA A 156 -7.37 -4.77 9.59
C ALA A 156 -6.98 -4.31 11.00
N ALA A 157 -5.89 -4.88 11.56
CA ALA A 157 -5.35 -4.48 12.86
C ALA A 157 -4.84 -3.03 12.84
N ARG A 158 -4.22 -2.60 11.74
CA ARG A 158 -3.77 -1.22 11.56
C ARG A 158 -4.93 -0.24 11.51
N ALA A 159 -6.00 -0.57 10.77
CA ALA A 159 -7.23 0.22 10.74
C ALA A 159 -7.94 0.26 12.12
N GLU A 160 -7.88 -0.83 12.89
CA GLU A 160 -8.36 -0.89 14.27
C GLU A 160 -7.61 0.08 15.18
N ALA A 161 -6.27 0.06 15.15
CA ALA A 161 -5.40 0.89 15.97
C ALA A 161 -5.46 2.38 15.62
N HIS A 162 -5.77 2.72 14.36
CA HIS A 162 -5.81 4.12 13.91
C HIS A 162 -6.93 4.91 14.62
N GLY A 163 -6.53 5.81 15.52
CA GLY A 163 -7.43 6.69 16.28
C GLY A 163 -7.77 8.02 15.59
N GLY A 164 -7.14 8.29 14.45
CA GLY A 164 -7.28 9.55 13.73
C GLY A 164 -8.68 9.79 13.14
N PRO A 165 -9.00 11.05 12.80
CA PRO A 165 -10.31 11.42 12.27
C PRO A 165 -10.57 10.89 10.86
N ARG A 166 -9.56 10.38 10.13
CA ARG A 166 -9.69 9.85 8.77
C ARG A 166 -8.87 8.56 8.65
N VAL A 167 -9.54 7.45 8.31
CA VAL A 167 -8.87 6.15 8.10
C VAL A 167 -7.85 6.16 6.94
N TYR A 168 -7.84 7.20 6.11
CA TYR A 168 -6.89 7.34 5.02
C TYR A 168 -5.43 7.22 5.49
N GLY A 169 -5.10 7.76 6.67
CA GLY A 169 -3.76 7.67 7.25
C GLY A 169 -3.43 6.34 7.93
N ALA A 170 -4.37 5.38 8.00
CA ALA A 170 -4.11 4.10 8.66
C ALA A 170 -3.09 3.25 7.88
N VAL A 171 -3.21 3.21 6.55
CA VAL A 171 -2.42 2.35 5.66
C VAL A 171 -1.67 3.22 4.66
N THR A 172 -0.57 3.81 5.11
CA THR A 172 0.29 4.65 4.27
C THR A 172 1.12 3.81 3.29
N ASP A 173 1.67 4.46 2.27
CA ASP A 173 2.55 3.81 1.29
C ASP A 173 3.81 3.26 1.97
N ARG A 174 4.40 4.05 2.86
CA ARG A 174 5.60 3.66 3.60
C ARG A 174 5.33 2.52 4.57
N TRP A 175 4.21 2.55 5.30
CA TRP A 175 3.84 1.45 6.18
C TRP A 175 3.68 0.13 5.40
N LEU A 176 2.87 0.12 4.34
CA LEU A 176 2.61 -1.14 3.61
C LEU A 176 3.80 -1.59 2.79
N CYS A 177 4.40 -0.71 1.99
CA CYS A 177 5.34 -1.10 0.94
C CYS A 177 6.81 -1.12 1.39
N VAL A 178 7.18 -0.29 2.36
CA VAL A 178 8.54 -0.26 2.93
C VAL A 178 8.60 -1.12 4.19
N ARG A 179 7.77 -0.83 5.21
CA ARG A 179 7.87 -1.50 6.52
C ARG A 179 7.33 -2.95 6.49
N GLN A 180 6.11 -3.15 6.00
CA GLN A 180 5.44 -4.47 6.05
C GLN A 180 5.89 -5.40 4.92
N ALA A 181 5.75 -4.98 3.67
CA ALA A 181 6.00 -5.83 2.50
C ALA A 181 7.47 -5.84 2.05
N GLN A 182 8.25 -4.83 2.43
CA GLN A 182 9.66 -4.66 2.03
C GLN A 182 9.87 -4.81 0.51
N LEU A 183 8.92 -4.30 -0.27
CA LEU A 183 8.99 -4.29 -1.74
C LEU A 183 9.63 -3.02 -2.28
N CYS A 184 9.61 -1.94 -1.49
CA CYS A 184 10.20 -0.65 -1.80
C CYS A 184 11.35 -0.33 -0.85
N ALA A 185 12.38 0.36 -1.36
CA ALA A 185 13.37 0.98 -0.50
C ALA A 185 12.81 2.27 0.14
N SER A 186 13.36 2.66 1.30
CA SER A 186 12.88 3.83 2.05
C SER A 186 13.06 5.16 1.32
N ASP A 187 14.04 5.26 0.42
CA ASP A 187 14.34 6.44 -0.39
C ASP A 187 13.46 6.55 -1.64
N GLU A 188 12.80 5.46 -2.06
CA GLU A 188 11.87 5.43 -3.19
C GLU A 188 10.47 5.92 -2.82
N VAL A 189 10.13 5.96 -1.52
CA VAL A 189 8.82 6.36 -1.01
C VAL A 189 8.99 7.56 -0.08
N PRO A 190 8.56 8.77 -0.50
CA PRO A 190 8.68 9.95 0.35
C PRO A 190 7.89 9.75 1.65
N ALA A 191 8.40 10.31 2.77
CA ALA A 191 7.64 10.37 4.01
C ALA A 191 6.34 11.15 3.76
N GLY A 192 5.19 10.52 4.01
CA GLY A 192 3.92 11.25 4.04
C GLY A 192 3.84 12.10 5.30
N GLY A 193 3.07 13.19 5.26
CA GLY A 193 2.79 13.98 6.48
C GLY A 193 2.06 13.19 7.58
N ASP A 194 1.46 12.05 7.23
CA ASP A 194 0.83 11.11 8.18
C ASP A 194 1.83 10.01 8.68
N ASP A 195 3.07 9.97 8.17
CA ASP A 195 4.09 8.98 8.55
C ASP A 195 5.02 9.49 9.68
N GLU A 196 5.04 10.80 9.97
CA GLU A 196 5.98 11.42 10.92
C GLU A 196 5.52 11.31 12.39
N GLU A 197 4.22 11.21 12.67
CA GLU A 197 3.73 11.17 14.06
C GLU A 197 3.97 9.81 14.76
N GLU A 198 4.35 8.75 14.05
CA GLU A 198 4.60 7.43 14.67
C GLU A 198 6.05 7.21 15.10
N ASP A 199 7.00 8.02 14.63
CA ASP A 199 8.42 7.84 14.91
C ASP A 199 8.96 8.85 15.98
N GLU A 200 8.17 9.83 16.43
CA GLU A 200 8.58 10.85 17.42
C GLU A 200 8.23 10.55 18.90
N GLU A 201 7.54 9.44 19.21
CA GLU A 201 7.29 9.00 20.62
C GLU A 201 8.36 8.04 21.18
N GLU A 202 9.49 7.83 20.49
CA GLU A 202 10.65 7.07 21.00
C GLU A 202 11.94 7.91 21.01
N LEU A 203 12.01 8.96 21.84
CA LEU A 203 13.26 9.51 22.38
C LEU A 203 13.13 9.89 23.87
#